data_AF-A0A1R2C3G2-F1
#
_entry.id   AF-A0A1R2C3G2-F1
#
_cell.length_a   1.000
_cell.length_b   1.000
_cell.length_c   1.000
_cell.angle_alpha   90.00
_cell.angle_beta   90.00
_cell.angle_gamma   90.00
#
_symmetry.space_group_name_H-M   'P 1'
#
loop_
_entity.id
_entity.type
_entity.pdbx_description
1 polymer ?
#
loop_
_entity_poly.entity_id
_entity_poly.type
_entity_poly.pdbx_seq_one_letter_code
_entity_poly.pdbx_strand_id
1 'polypeptide(L)'
;MEKYFGSRLIPEIWSTIACSSSVLLISCEGGFNLLHTLPLYFSIKNLGKEVHLCNMSLVSLKSSTAEVIYYDQGISQSPILYKVDINSEFSSSGTKNNEYFPEKYLSEWFQNTLNLNMPIYCTERIGIKNLSEAYKLICQTHNIDLIIIIDQGSDSLMSGDEQEIGSFLEDMLTIFSVYRTEVKAILCNIAIGYDRFNGVSDCSSWRAIAELIESGGFLGNFSLLNTQMEVQLYKNASLYVEERMKRKNFSGCCIRAALEGKFGKLVHDEDQRVDFIMPIMSQMFFFKLDEVVKRIKYREMVEETKTAADFVAGIEYFRNELTVKVREEIPRTKQF
;
A
#
# COMPACT_ATOMS: atom_id res chain seq x y z
N MET A 1 -11.35 -22.52 23.86
CA MET A 1 -11.65 -21.07 23.90
C MET A 1 -12.94 -20.74 23.14
N GLU A 2 -13.19 -21.36 21.98
CA GLU A 2 -14.46 -21.21 21.22
C GLU A 2 -15.73 -21.52 22.03
N LYS A 3 -15.67 -22.48 22.96
CA LYS A 3 -16.81 -22.90 23.80
C LYS A 3 -17.33 -21.81 24.77
N TYR A 4 -16.54 -20.77 25.05
CA TYR A 4 -16.89 -19.77 26.09
C TYR A 4 -17.06 -18.34 25.56
N PHE A 5 -16.52 -18.01 24.38
CA PHE A 5 -16.51 -16.63 23.90
C PHE A 5 -17.43 -16.37 22.70
N GLY A 6 -17.93 -17.40 22.01
CA GLY A 6 -18.63 -17.21 20.73
C GLY A 6 -17.72 -16.52 19.70
N SER A 7 -18.16 -16.43 18.45
CA SER A 7 -17.40 -15.78 17.36
C SER A 7 -17.38 -14.24 17.45
N ARG A 8 -17.49 -13.65 18.64
CA ARG A 8 -17.95 -12.27 18.78
C ARG A 8 -16.79 -11.33 19.08
N LEU A 9 -16.58 -10.37 18.18
CA LEU A 9 -15.56 -9.30 18.16
C LEU A 9 -14.28 -9.54 17.34
N ILE A 10 -14.21 -10.60 16.53
CA ILE A 10 -13.11 -10.76 15.57
C ILE A 10 -13.46 -9.95 14.30
N PRO A 11 -12.60 -9.01 13.85
CA PRO A 11 -12.79 -8.29 12.59
C PRO A 11 -13.04 -9.24 11.40
N GLU A 12 -13.97 -8.88 10.51
CA GLU A 12 -14.39 -9.69 9.34
C GLU A 12 -13.20 -10.05 8.43
N ILE A 13 -12.18 -9.20 8.36
CA ILE A 13 -10.92 -9.47 7.65
C ILE A 13 -10.34 -10.87 7.96
N TRP A 14 -10.35 -11.31 9.22
CA TRP A 14 -9.78 -12.61 9.59
C TRP A 14 -10.59 -13.79 9.04
N SER A 15 -11.92 -13.65 8.97
CA SER A 15 -12.77 -14.65 8.33
C SER A 15 -12.52 -14.71 6.82
N THR A 16 -12.24 -13.56 6.19
CA THR A 16 -11.88 -13.52 4.77
C THR A 16 -10.52 -14.19 4.50
N ILE A 17 -9.50 -13.90 5.31
CA ILE A 17 -8.18 -14.55 5.22
C ILE A 17 -8.26 -16.05 5.54
N ALA A 18 -9.11 -16.47 6.48
CA ALA A 18 -9.28 -17.88 6.81
C ALA A 18 -9.79 -18.70 5.61
N CYS A 19 -10.64 -18.10 4.77
CA CYS A 19 -11.20 -18.71 3.57
C CYS A 19 -10.28 -18.68 2.34
N SER A 20 -9.16 -17.95 2.37
CA SER A 20 -8.19 -17.92 1.26
C SER A 20 -7.12 -18.99 1.43
N SER A 21 -6.42 -19.33 0.36
CA SER A 21 -5.32 -20.31 0.35
C SER A 21 -4.00 -19.66 0.00
N SER A 22 -4.02 -18.72 -0.96
CA SER A 22 -2.84 -18.07 -1.51
C SER A 22 -3.08 -16.57 -1.63
N VAL A 23 -2.33 -15.78 -0.86
CA VAL A 23 -2.55 -14.35 -0.68
C VAL A 23 -1.44 -13.54 -1.35
N LEU A 24 -1.81 -12.54 -2.12
CA LEU A 24 -0.88 -11.54 -2.65
C LEU A 24 -0.98 -10.26 -1.81
N LEU A 25 0.12 -9.89 -1.14
CA LEU A 25 0.24 -8.60 -0.48
C LEU A 25 0.92 -7.61 -1.43
N ILE A 26 0.26 -6.50 -1.70
CA ILE A 26 0.74 -5.46 -2.60
C ILE A 26 0.87 -4.17 -1.80
N SER A 27 1.96 -3.43 -1.95
CA SER A 27 1.99 -2.04 -1.46
C SER A 27 1.35 -1.08 -2.49
N CYS A 28 0.50 -0.18 -2.00
CA CYS A 28 -0.30 0.71 -2.83
C CYS A 28 0.55 1.69 -3.65
N GLU A 29 1.34 2.53 -2.99
CA GLU A 29 2.19 3.55 -3.62
C GLU A 29 3.48 2.99 -4.25
N GLY A 30 4.04 1.94 -3.65
CA GLY A 30 5.33 1.38 -4.05
C GLY A 30 6.48 1.60 -3.04
N GLY A 31 7.72 1.29 -3.44
CA GLY A 31 8.93 1.62 -2.69
C GLY A 31 8.96 1.06 -1.26
N PHE A 32 9.18 1.92 -0.25
CA PHE A 32 9.23 1.50 1.15
C PHE A 32 7.89 1.02 1.71
N ASN A 33 6.76 1.32 1.05
CA ASN A 33 5.43 0.91 1.52
C ASN A 33 5.30 -0.62 1.56
N LEU A 34 6.13 -1.32 0.77
CA LEU A 34 6.29 -2.77 0.84
C LEU A 34 6.55 -3.27 2.27
N LEU A 35 7.31 -2.53 3.08
CA LEU A 35 7.62 -2.92 4.46
C LEU A 35 6.37 -2.99 5.33
N HIS A 36 5.35 -2.18 5.05
CA HIS A 36 4.10 -2.16 5.82
C HIS A 36 3.24 -3.40 5.60
N THR A 37 3.57 -4.23 4.60
CA THR A 37 2.95 -5.55 4.40
C THR A 37 3.36 -6.57 5.47
N LEU A 38 4.50 -6.37 6.12
CA LEU A 38 5.16 -7.38 6.95
C LEU A 38 4.33 -7.86 8.16
N PRO A 39 3.63 -7.00 8.93
CA PRO A 39 2.78 -7.47 10.01
C PRO A 39 1.72 -8.49 9.54
N LEU A 40 1.10 -8.23 8.39
CA LEU A 40 0.14 -9.15 7.78
C LEU A 40 0.83 -10.37 7.18
N TYR A 41 1.97 -10.21 6.50
CA TYR A 41 2.74 -11.32 5.96
C TYR A 41 2.99 -12.39 7.02
N PHE A 42 3.54 -12.01 8.18
CA PHE A 42 3.83 -12.96 9.25
C PHE A 42 2.55 -13.55 9.87
N SER A 43 1.53 -12.73 10.07
CA SER A 43 0.24 -13.19 10.60
C SER A 43 -0.41 -14.24 9.69
N ILE A 44 -0.40 -14.00 8.38
CA ILE A 44 -1.02 -14.88 7.37
C ILE A 44 -0.18 -16.15 7.16
N LYS A 45 1.16 -16.06 7.16
CA LYS A 45 2.03 -17.25 7.16
C LYS A 45 1.83 -18.11 8.42
N ASN A 46 1.62 -17.51 9.59
CA ASN A 46 1.30 -18.23 10.83
C ASN A 46 -0.04 -18.99 10.76
N LEU A 47 -0.96 -18.57 9.89
CA LEU A 47 -2.20 -19.29 9.58
C LEU A 47 -2.00 -20.43 8.54
N GLY A 48 -0.75 -20.69 8.12
CA GLY A 48 -0.42 -21.76 7.18
C GLY A 48 -0.81 -21.46 5.73
N LYS A 49 -1.03 -20.19 5.38
CA LYS A 49 -1.35 -19.79 4.00
C LYS A 49 -0.09 -19.57 3.17
N GLU A 50 -0.23 -19.62 1.85
CA GLU A 50 0.78 -19.10 0.94
C GLU A 50 0.67 -17.58 0.84
N VAL A 51 1.82 -16.89 0.83
CA VAL A 51 1.87 -15.43 0.80
C VAL A 51 2.95 -14.99 -0.15
N HIS A 52 2.58 -14.13 -1.08
CA HIS A 52 3.45 -13.53 -2.08
C HIS A 52 3.49 -12.03 -1.87
N LEU A 53 4.63 -11.40 -2.18
CA LEU A 53 4.82 -9.97 -2.05
C LEU A 53 4.95 -9.33 -3.43
N CYS A 54 4.28 -8.20 -3.62
CA CYS A 54 4.41 -7.37 -4.80
C CYS A 54 4.62 -5.90 -4.43
N ASN A 55 5.46 -5.22 -5.20
CA ASN A 55 5.73 -3.79 -5.07
C ASN A 55 5.64 -3.10 -6.44
N MET A 56 5.30 -1.82 -6.45
CA MET A 56 5.60 -0.97 -7.60
C MET A 56 6.95 -0.30 -7.34
N SER A 57 7.92 -0.54 -8.21
CA SER A 57 9.24 0.06 -8.07
C SER A 57 9.18 1.54 -8.43
N LEU A 58 9.71 2.41 -7.56
CA LEU A 58 9.78 3.86 -7.79
C LEU A 58 10.97 4.26 -8.68
N VAL A 59 11.76 3.29 -9.11
CA VAL A 59 12.82 3.44 -10.12
C VAL A 59 12.60 2.44 -11.25
N SER A 60 13.06 2.78 -12.45
CA SER A 60 12.96 1.83 -13.56
C SER A 60 13.87 0.63 -13.34
N LEU A 61 13.31 -0.56 -13.46
CA LEU A 61 14.00 -1.84 -13.30
C LEU A 61 14.66 -2.31 -14.60
N LYS A 62 14.49 -1.58 -15.72
CA LYS A 62 15.11 -1.89 -17.02
C LYS A 62 16.62 -2.02 -16.97
N SER A 63 17.29 -1.30 -16.07
CA SER A 63 18.74 -1.36 -15.88
C SER A 63 19.16 -2.39 -14.83
N SER A 64 18.24 -3.14 -14.23
CA SER A 64 18.54 -4.17 -13.25
C SER A 64 18.79 -5.54 -13.88
N THR A 65 19.43 -6.44 -13.13
CA THR A 65 19.61 -7.86 -13.46
C THR A 65 18.44 -8.73 -13.01
N ALA A 66 17.36 -8.12 -12.49
CA ALA A 66 16.18 -8.86 -12.03
C ALA A 66 15.55 -9.66 -13.17
N GLU A 67 15.02 -10.84 -12.85
CA GLU A 67 14.38 -11.71 -13.83
C GLU A 67 13.14 -11.02 -14.41
N VAL A 68 13.08 -10.85 -15.73
CA VAL A 68 11.89 -10.33 -16.39
C VAL A 68 10.86 -11.45 -16.53
N ILE A 69 9.70 -11.26 -15.91
CA ILE A 69 8.60 -12.22 -15.91
C ILE A 69 7.61 -11.92 -17.04
N TYR A 70 7.41 -10.63 -17.35
CA TYR A 70 6.43 -10.23 -18.35
C TYR A 70 6.82 -8.94 -19.08
N TYR A 71 6.49 -8.92 -20.36
CA TYR A 71 6.65 -7.78 -21.26
C TYR A 71 5.27 -7.27 -21.69
N ASP A 72 5.16 -5.96 -21.93
CA ASP A 72 3.96 -5.41 -22.55
C ASP A 72 3.71 -6.07 -23.92
N GLN A 73 2.44 -6.18 -24.31
CA GLN A 73 2.02 -6.70 -25.62
C GLN A 73 1.91 -5.59 -26.67
N GLY A 74 2.47 -4.42 -26.39
CA GLY A 74 2.52 -3.27 -27.28
C GLY A 74 3.68 -3.35 -28.26
N ILE A 75 3.84 -2.30 -29.05
CA ILE A 75 4.94 -2.19 -30.02
C ILE A 75 6.30 -2.11 -29.30
N SER A 76 6.33 -1.50 -28.11
CA SER A 76 7.55 -1.33 -27.33
C SER A 76 8.09 -2.63 -26.74
N GLN A 77 7.23 -3.63 -26.50
CA GLN A 77 7.54 -4.85 -25.76
C GLN A 77 8.44 -4.56 -24.55
N SER A 78 8.11 -3.50 -23.80
CA SER A 78 8.91 -3.13 -22.64
C SER A 78 8.67 -4.14 -21.52
N PRO A 79 9.71 -4.52 -20.77
CA PRO A 79 9.53 -5.31 -19.56
C PRO A 79 8.67 -4.53 -18.57
N ILE A 80 7.69 -5.20 -17.95
CA ILE A 80 6.74 -4.58 -17.01
C ILE A 80 6.64 -5.26 -15.66
N LEU A 81 6.96 -6.56 -15.60
CA LEU A 81 6.96 -7.34 -14.36
C LEU A 81 8.31 -8.03 -14.21
N TYR A 82 8.87 -7.87 -13.03
CA TYR A 82 10.14 -8.42 -12.64
C TYR A 82 9.96 -9.28 -11.40
N LYS A 83 10.87 -10.24 -11.23
CA LYS A 83 11.06 -10.95 -9.97
C LYS A 83 12.42 -10.55 -9.41
N VAL A 84 12.37 -9.83 -8.30
CA VAL A 84 13.53 -9.31 -7.59
C VAL A 84 13.87 -10.27 -6.46
N ASP A 85 15.13 -10.67 -6.39
CA ASP A 85 15.69 -11.50 -5.33
C ASP A 85 16.97 -10.87 -4.75
N ILE A 86 17.64 -11.59 -3.85
CA ILE A 86 18.91 -11.19 -3.25
C ILE A 86 20.04 -10.93 -4.28
N ASN A 87 20.01 -11.58 -5.45
CA ASN A 87 21.05 -11.46 -6.48
C ASN A 87 20.75 -10.38 -7.54
N SER A 88 19.59 -9.74 -7.43
CA SER A 88 19.18 -8.67 -8.33
C SER A 88 20.00 -7.41 -8.04
N GLU A 89 20.62 -6.83 -9.06
CA GLU A 89 21.48 -5.65 -8.95
C GLU A 89 21.17 -4.67 -10.07
N PHE A 90 21.37 -3.37 -9.84
CA PHE A 90 21.39 -2.40 -10.92
C PHE A 90 22.73 -2.43 -11.65
N SER A 91 22.69 -2.50 -12.97
CA SER A 91 23.90 -2.42 -13.80
C SER A 91 24.65 -1.12 -13.53
N SER A 92 25.96 -1.22 -13.37
CA SER A 92 26.85 -0.13 -12.92
C SER A 92 27.05 0.97 -13.96
N SER A 93 26.38 0.90 -15.10
CA SER A 93 26.70 1.69 -16.31
C SER A 93 25.88 2.97 -16.48
N GLY A 94 24.99 3.34 -15.55
CA GLY A 94 24.20 4.56 -15.75
C GLY A 94 23.46 5.07 -14.54
N THR A 95 23.96 6.19 -14.01
CA THR A 95 23.33 7.10 -13.03
C THR A 95 23.33 6.64 -11.56
N LYS A 96 23.55 7.62 -10.67
CA LYS A 96 23.53 7.51 -9.20
C LYS A 96 22.18 7.06 -8.61
N ASN A 97 21.19 6.72 -9.44
CA ASN A 97 19.90 6.21 -8.99
C ASN A 97 19.90 4.70 -8.68
N ASN A 98 21.05 4.03 -8.79
CA ASN A 98 21.27 2.63 -8.38
C ASN A 98 21.12 2.38 -6.86
N GLU A 99 20.70 3.37 -6.07
CA GLU A 99 20.62 3.28 -4.62
C GLU A 99 19.20 2.96 -4.10
N TYR A 100 18.15 3.15 -4.91
CA TYR A 100 16.78 2.90 -4.45
C TYR A 100 16.27 1.51 -4.83
N PHE A 101 16.51 0.51 -3.96
CA PHE A 101 16.10 -0.88 -4.20
C PHE A 101 15.58 -1.58 -2.92
N PRO A 102 14.53 -1.04 -2.26
CA PRO A 102 14.04 -1.59 -0.99
C PRO A 102 13.59 -3.05 -1.12
N GLU A 103 13.14 -3.46 -2.30
CA GLU A 103 12.68 -4.82 -2.58
C GLU A 103 13.83 -5.82 -2.47
N LYS A 104 14.97 -5.54 -3.12
CA LYS A 104 16.17 -6.36 -3.01
C LYS A 104 16.63 -6.50 -1.57
N TYR A 105 16.68 -5.40 -0.83
CA TYR A 105 17.14 -5.43 0.57
C TYR A 105 16.15 -6.11 1.50
N LEU A 106 14.84 -6.08 1.20
CA LEU A 106 13.87 -6.88 1.93
C LEU A 106 14.05 -8.38 1.65
N SER A 107 14.27 -8.77 0.39
CA SER A 107 14.60 -10.16 0.03
C SER A 107 15.86 -10.65 0.74
N GLU A 108 16.90 -9.80 0.79
CA GLU A 108 18.14 -10.05 1.53
C GLU A 108 17.88 -10.21 3.04
N TRP A 109 17.01 -9.38 3.63
CA TRP A 109 16.64 -9.49 5.04
C TRP A 109 15.94 -10.81 5.36
N PHE A 110 15.01 -11.26 4.51
CA PHE A 110 14.34 -12.55 4.65
C PHE A 110 15.34 -13.71 4.65
N GLN A 111 16.30 -13.68 3.73
CA GLN A 111 17.32 -14.71 3.63
C GLN A 111 18.27 -14.70 4.84
N ASN A 112 18.77 -13.52 5.22
CA ASN A 112 19.79 -13.40 6.27
C ASN A 112 19.22 -13.60 7.68
N THR A 113 17.98 -13.19 7.92
CA THR A 113 17.37 -13.20 9.26
C THR A 113 16.53 -14.44 9.49
N LEU A 114 15.81 -14.91 8.46
CA LEU A 114 14.83 -15.99 8.57
C LEU A 114 15.22 -17.24 7.78
N ASN A 115 16.32 -17.21 7.03
CA ASN A 115 16.72 -18.26 6.10
C ASN A 115 15.60 -18.63 5.10
N LEU A 116 14.87 -17.60 4.65
CA LEU A 116 13.78 -17.72 3.68
C LEU A 116 14.19 -17.07 2.37
N ASN A 117 14.13 -17.84 1.28
CA ASN A 117 14.24 -17.27 -0.06
C ASN A 117 12.90 -16.65 -0.46
N MET A 118 12.78 -15.33 -0.31
CA MET A 118 11.56 -14.57 -0.58
C MET A 118 11.77 -13.61 -1.75
N PRO A 119 11.45 -14.00 -2.99
CA PRO A 119 11.44 -13.06 -4.10
C PRO A 119 10.25 -12.10 -3.99
N ILE A 120 10.43 -10.89 -4.50
CA ILE A 120 9.40 -9.86 -4.56
C ILE A 120 9.06 -9.60 -6.03
N TYR A 121 7.78 -9.64 -6.36
CA TYR A 121 7.31 -9.23 -7.68
C TYR A 121 7.33 -7.71 -7.75
N CYS A 122 7.96 -7.16 -8.79
CA CYS A 122 8.07 -5.72 -8.94
C CYS A 122 7.52 -5.27 -10.29
N THR A 123 6.61 -4.31 -10.28
CA THR A 123 6.08 -3.69 -11.49
C THR A 123 6.76 -2.37 -11.78
N GLU A 124 6.85 -2.01 -13.05
CA GLU A 124 7.17 -0.64 -13.47
C GLU A 124 6.00 0.31 -13.18
N ARG A 125 6.27 1.61 -13.04
CA ARG A 125 5.24 2.66 -12.92
C ARG A 125 4.59 2.93 -14.28
N ILE A 126 3.60 2.12 -14.63
CA ILE A 126 2.90 2.13 -15.93
C ILE A 126 1.38 2.29 -15.76
N GLY A 127 0.66 2.50 -16.87
CA GLY A 127 -0.80 2.67 -16.81
C GLY A 127 -1.58 1.41 -16.44
N ILE A 128 -2.83 1.64 -16.05
CA ILE A 128 -3.72 0.66 -15.38
C ILE A 128 -3.83 -0.64 -16.15
N LYS A 129 -3.99 -0.56 -17.48
CA LYS A 129 -4.19 -1.74 -18.33
C LYS A 129 -3.02 -2.71 -18.21
N ASN A 130 -1.79 -2.24 -18.43
CA ASN A 130 -0.61 -3.11 -18.41
C ASN A 130 -0.31 -3.60 -16.99
N LEU A 131 -0.51 -2.75 -15.99
CA LEU A 131 -0.34 -3.12 -14.59
C LEU A 131 -1.35 -4.20 -14.15
N SER A 132 -2.60 -4.14 -14.64
CA SER A 132 -3.61 -5.17 -14.37
C SER A 132 -3.24 -6.54 -14.96
N GLU A 133 -2.65 -6.57 -16.16
CA GLU A 133 -2.19 -7.82 -16.77
C GLU A 133 -0.98 -8.42 -16.02
N ALA A 134 -0.07 -7.58 -15.51
CA ALA A 134 1.00 -8.02 -14.63
C ALA A 134 0.44 -8.69 -13.35
N TYR A 135 -0.54 -8.06 -12.69
CA TYR A 135 -1.17 -8.64 -11.50
C TYR A 135 -1.95 -9.92 -11.80
N LYS A 136 -2.69 -9.99 -12.91
CA LYS A 136 -3.36 -11.22 -13.35
C LYS A 136 -2.37 -12.37 -13.55
N LEU A 137 -1.21 -12.09 -14.16
CA LEU A 137 -0.18 -13.10 -14.36
C LEU A 137 0.36 -13.64 -13.02
N ILE A 138 0.64 -12.77 -12.04
CA ILE A 138 1.03 -13.19 -10.69
C ILE A 138 -0.06 -14.07 -10.08
N CYS A 139 -1.33 -13.63 -10.19
CA CYS A 139 -2.46 -14.35 -9.63
C CYS A 139 -2.61 -15.76 -10.23
N GLN A 140 -2.50 -15.88 -11.55
CA GLN A 140 -2.56 -17.16 -12.25
C GLN A 140 -1.36 -18.06 -11.89
N THR A 141 -0.16 -17.49 -11.80
CA THR A 141 1.07 -18.23 -11.51
C THR A 141 1.04 -18.89 -10.14
N HIS A 142 0.49 -18.19 -9.12
CA HIS A 142 0.49 -18.63 -7.73
C HIS A 142 -0.87 -19.07 -7.19
N ASN A 143 -1.87 -19.18 -8.09
CA ASN A 143 -3.26 -19.47 -7.74
C ASN A 143 -3.79 -18.54 -6.63
N ILE A 144 -3.48 -17.25 -6.73
CA ILE A 144 -3.90 -16.24 -5.75
C ILE A 144 -5.42 -16.16 -5.74
N ASP A 145 -6.02 -16.33 -4.56
CA ASP A 145 -7.46 -16.23 -4.33
C ASP A 145 -7.85 -15.02 -3.45
N LEU A 146 -6.86 -14.29 -2.93
CA LEU A 146 -7.05 -13.04 -2.20
C LEU A 146 -5.89 -12.06 -2.45
N ILE A 147 -6.22 -10.82 -2.81
CA ILE A 147 -5.26 -9.72 -2.87
C ILE A 147 -5.53 -8.78 -1.68
N ILE A 148 -4.48 -8.36 -0.98
CA ILE A 148 -4.56 -7.31 0.02
C ILE A 148 -3.58 -6.20 -0.38
N ILE A 149 -4.12 -5.02 -0.67
CA ILE A 149 -3.36 -3.80 -0.94
C ILE A 149 -3.11 -3.10 0.39
N ILE A 150 -1.87 -2.80 0.72
CA ILE A 150 -1.47 -2.08 1.92
C ILE A 150 -1.07 -0.68 1.51
N ASP A 151 -1.83 0.28 2.00
CA ASP A 151 -1.60 1.70 1.81
C ASP A 151 -1.22 2.38 3.14
N GLN A 152 -0.29 3.32 3.06
CA GLN A 152 0.06 4.17 4.19
C GLN A 152 -0.75 5.46 4.10
N GLY A 153 -1.34 5.88 5.20
CA GLY A 153 -2.28 6.98 5.15
C GLY A 153 -3.66 6.54 4.67
N SER A 154 -4.30 7.38 3.87
CA SER A 154 -5.74 7.40 3.59
C SER A 154 -6.11 8.17 2.32
N ASP A 155 -5.16 8.70 1.56
CA ASP A 155 -5.45 9.32 0.26
C ASP A 155 -6.04 8.33 -0.75
N SER A 156 -5.73 7.05 -0.62
CA SER A 156 -6.44 5.97 -1.32
C SER A 156 -7.96 5.88 -1.07
N LEU A 157 -8.48 6.57 -0.05
CA LEU A 157 -9.92 6.63 0.27
C LEU A 157 -10.62 7.90 -0.25
N MET A 158 -9.87 8.82 -0.87
CA MET A 158 -10.42 10.09 -1.34
C MET A 158 -11.24 9.89 -2.62
N SER A 159 -12.45 10.46 -2.66
CA SER A 159 -13.35 10.31 -3.81
C SER A 159 -12.99 11.21 -4.99
N GLY A 160 -12.16 12.22 -4.77
CA GLY A 160 -11.69 13.17 -5.79
C GLY A 160 -12.34 14.55 -5.71
N ASP A 161 -13.37 14.74 -4.88
CA ASP A 161 -14.06 16.01 -4.66
C ASP A 161 -13.66 16.71 -3.36
N GLU A 162 -12.78 16.09 -2.59
CA GLU A 162 -12.10 16.74 -1.46
C GLU A 162 -11.19 17.88 -1.94
N GLN A 163 -10.95 18.85 -1.04
CA GLN A 163 -10.04 19.96 -1.31
C GLN A 163 -8.67 19.48 -1.76
N GLU A 164 -8.05 18.66 -0.93
CA GLU A 164 -6.77 18.02 -1.18
C GLU A 164 -7.00 16.51 -1.17
N ILE A 165 -6.40 15.81 -2.13
CA ILE A 165 -6.57 14.37 -2.34
C ILE A 165 -5.27 13.58 -2.15
N GLY A 166 -4.21 14.22 -1.64
CA GLY A 166 -2.94 13.58 -1.33
C GLY A 166 -2.10 13.16 -2.54
N SER A 167 -1.25 12.16 -2.35
CA SER A 167 -0.35 11.61 -3.37
C SER A 167 -0.98 10.43 -4.11
N PHE A 168 -2.13 10.68 -4.73
CA PHE A 168 -3.06 9.66 -5.21
C PHE A 168 -2.61 8.80 -6.40
N LEU A 169 -1.61 9.22 -7.19
CA LEU A 169 -1.39 8.66 -8.53
C LEU A 169 -1.05 7.17 -8.48
N GLU A 170 -0.02 6.81 -7.74
CA GLU A 170 0.44 5.43 -7.57
C GLU A 170 -0.64 4.56 -6.92
N ASP A 171 -1.32 5.07 -5.90
CA ASP A 171 -2.37 4.33 -5.20
C ASP A 171 -3.51 3.96 -6.13
N MET A 172 -3.95 4.91 -6.93
CA MET A 172 -5.06 4.68 -7.86
C MET A 172 -4.66 3.79 -9.04
N LEU A 173 -3.43 3.89 -9.53
CA LEU A 173 -2.91 2.93 -10.50
C LEU A 173 -3.01 1.51 -9.94
N THR A 174 -2.53 1.28 -8.71
CA THR A 174 -2.59 -0.02 -8.05
C THR A 174 -4.04 -0.47 -7.81
N ILE A 175 -4.89 0.38 -7.23
CA ILE A 175 -6.28 0.07 -6.89
C ILE A 175 -7.08 -0.32 -8.13
N PHE A 176 -7.03 0.48 -9.20
CA PHE A 176 -7.78 0.17 -10.41
C PHE A 176 -7.21 -1.04 -11.14
N SER A 177 -5.88 -1.23 -11.14
CA SER A 177 -5.27 -2.41 -11.75
C SER A 177 -5.63 -3.69 -11.03
N VAL A 178 -5.64 -3.69 -9.69
CA VAL A 178 -6.08 -4.84 -8.88
C VAL A 178 -7.57 -5.10 -9.09
N TYR A 179 -8.40 -4.06 -9.09
CA TYR A 179 -9.84 -4.21 -9.32
C TYR A 179 -10.14 -4.90 -10.66
N ARG A 180 -9.36 -4.62 -11.71
CA ARG A 180 -9.47 -5.27 -13.03
C ARG A 180 -9.01 -6.73 -13.07
N THR A 181 -8.39 -7.25 -12.01
CA THR A 181 -8.01 -8.68 -11.93
C THR A 181 -9.21 -9.58 -11.67
N GLU A 182 -10.30 -9.03 -11.14
CA GLU A 182 -11.50 -9.76 -10.67
C GLU A 182 -11.21 -10.77 -9.54
N VAL A 183 -9.99 -10.81 -9.01
CA VAL A 183 -9.65 -11.55 -7.80
C VAL A 183 -10.21 -10.81 -6.60
N LYS A 184 -10.71 -11.53 -5.60
CA LYS A 184 -11.21 -10.93 -4.35
C LYS A 184 -10.11 -10.05 -3.74
N ALA A 185 -10.43 -8.78 -3.50
CA ALA A 185 -9.44 -7.80 -3.08
C ALA A 185 -9.88 -6.95 -1.89
N ILE A 186 -8.91 -6.56 -1.07
CA ILE A 186 -9.08 -5.75 0.14
C ILE A 186 -8.07 -4.61 0.10
N LEU A 187 -8.51 -3.41 0.45
CA LEU A 187 -7.63 -2.29 0.77
C LEU A 187 -7.40 -2.25 2.29
N CYS A 188 -6.15 -2.12 2.70
CA CYS A 188 -5.72 -1.98 4.07
C CYS A 188 -4.98 -0.65 4.24
N ASN A 189 -5.56 0.27 5.00
CA ASN A 189 -4.89 1.52 5.37
C ASN A 189 -4.22 1.37 6.74
N ILE A 190 -2.94 1.72 6.82
CA ILE A 190 -2.18 1.90 8.07
C ILE A 190 -1.69 3.35 8.16
N ALA A 191 -1.30 3.85 9.33
CA ALA A 191 -0.76 5.21 9.46
C ALA A 191 -1.74 6.34 9.07
N ILE A 192 -3.06 6.12 9.21
CA ILE A 192 -4.07 7.15 8.92
C ILE A 192 -3.72 8.47 9.64
N GLY A 193 -3.69 9.56 8.86
CA GLY A 193 -3.21 10.88 9.27
C GLY A 193 -1.80 11.24 8.79
N TYR A 194 -1.07 10.29 8.20
CA TYR A 194 0.24 10.53 7.57
C TYR A 194 0.14 11.52 6.40
N ASP A 195 -0.88 11.41 5.55
CA ASP A 195 -1.05 12.26 4.35
C ASP A 195 -1.50 13.68 4.65
N ARG A 196 -1.63 14.02 5.94
CA ARG A 196 -1.68 15.42 6.38
C ARG A 196 -0.48 16.19 5.82
N PHE A 197 0.68 15.54 5.69
CA PHE A 197 1.85 16.11 5.04
C PHE A 197 1.55 16.54 3.59
N ASN A 198 0.76 15.74 2.86
CA ASN A 198 0.29 16.00 1.49
C ASN A 198 -1.07 16.72 1.46
N GLY A 199 -1.48 17.37 2.55
CA GLY A 199 -2.66 18.22 2.59
C GLY A 199 -3.99 17.53 2.91
N VAL A 200 -4.05 16.20 2.93
CA VAL A 200 -5.28 15.44 3.24
C VAL A 200 -5.82 15.85 4.60
N SER A 201 -7.13 16.03 4.70
CA SER A 201 -7.80 16.30 5.97
C SER A 201 -8.14 15.00 6.69
N ASP A 202 -7.75 14.89 7.96
CA ASP A 202 -8.23 13.81 8.83
C ASP A 202 -9.77 13.71 8.83
N CYS A 203 -10.48 14.85 8.74
CA CYS A 203 -11.93 14.85 8.67
C CYS A 203 -12.44 14.16 7.39
N SER A 204 -11.79 14.42 6.25
CA SER A 204 -12.09 13.72 4.98
C SER A 204 -11.82 12.22 5.10
N SER A 205 -10.72 11.83 5.75
CA SER A 205 -10.40 10.41 5.99
C SER A 205 -11.49 9.75 6.84
N TRP A 206 -11.91 10.37 7.94
CA TRP A 206 -12.97 9.84 8.80
C TRP A 206 -14.33 9.78 8.11
N ARG A 207 -14.66 10.78 7.28
CA ARG A 207 -15.86 10.75 6.45
C ARG A 207 -15.82 9.59 5.45
N ALA A 208 -14.70 9.39 4.74
CA ALA A 208 -14.56 8.29 3.81
C ALA A 208 -14.74 6.92 4.49
N ILE A 209 -14.18 6.75 5.70
CA ILE A 209 -14.38 5.55 6.51
C ILE A 209 -15.85 5.40 6.90
N ALA A 210 -16.53 6.47 7.33
CA ALA A 210 -17.94 6.43 7.70
C ALA A 210 -18.84 6.03 6.52
N GLU A 211 -18.58 6.55 5.33
CA GLU A 211 -19.30 6.18 4.10
C GLU A 211 -19.06 4.71 3.72
N LEU A 212 -17.83 4.20 3.90
CA LEU A 212 -17.52 2.77 3.68
C LEU A 212 -18.13 1.86 4.74
N ILE A 213 -18.34 2.34 5.96
CA ILE A 213 -19.13 1.62 6.97
C ILE A 213 -20.59 1.56 6.54
N GLU A 214 -21.15 2.70 6.12
CA GLU A 214 -22.55 2.80 5.67
C GLU A 214 -22.83 1.90 4.45
N SER A 215 -21.88 1.80 3.51
CA SER A 215 -22.02 0.93 2.33
C SER A 215 -21.74 -0.56 2.61
N GLY A 216 -21.35 -0.92 3.83
CA GLY A 216 -20.95 -2.29 4.18
C GLY A 216 -19.60 -2.71 3.59
N GLY A 217 -18.77 -1.74 3.20
CA GLY A 217 -17.39 -1.91 2.73
C GLY A 217 -16.36 -2.11 3.83
N PHE A 218 -16.63 -1.67 5.07
CA PHE A 218 -15.71 -1.82 6.20
C PHE A 218 -15.65 -3.25 6.74
N LEU A 219 -14.46 -3.87 6.71
CA LEU A 219 -14.19 -5.23 7.18
C LEU A 219 -13.65 -5.28 8.63
N GLY A 220 -13.62 -4.13 9.30
CA GLY A 220 -13.07 -3.97 10.65
C GLY A 220 -11.66 -3.39 10.64
N ASN A 221 -11.11 -3.23 11.84
CA ASN A 221 -9.77 -2.75 12.09
C ASN A 221 -9.15 -3.46 13.30
N PHE A 222 -7.84 -3.42 13.43
CA PHE A 222 -7.14 -3.83 14.64
C PHE A 222 -5.87 -3.03 14.88
N SER A 223 -5.44 -2.98 16.13
CA SER A 223 -4.19 -2.32 16.52
C SER A 223 -3.01 -3.27 16.41
N LEU A 224 -1.92 -2.78 15.83
CA LEU A 224 -0.59 -3.36 16.00
C LEU A 224 -0.07 -2.97 17.38
N LEU A 225 0.47 -3.96 18.09
CA LEU A 225 1.03 -3.78 19.43
C LEU A 225 2.53 -4.03 19.38
N ASN A 226 3.30 -3.17 20.04
CA ASN A 226 4.76 -3.32 20.11
C ASN A 226 5.20 -4.65 20.77
N THR A 227 4.33 -5.38 21.46
CA THR A 227 4.64 -6.70 22.02
C THR A 227 4.46 -7.86 21.05
N GLN A 228 3.84 -7.65 19.89
CA GLN A 228 3.59 -8.70 18.89
C GLN A 228 4.88 -9.05 18.13
N MET A 229 5.07 -10.34 17.87
CA MET A 229 6.26 -10.84 17.16
C MET A 229 6.32 -10.30 15.72
N GLU A 230 5.18 -10.29 15.04
CA GLU A 230 5.01 -9.78 13.68
C GLU A 230 5.41 -8.30 13.57
N VAL A 231 5.12 -7.52 14.62
CA VAL A 231 5.50 -6.11 14.72
C VAL A 231 6.99 -5.95 14.99
N GLN A 232 7.60 -6.81 15.83
CA GLN A 232 9.05 -6.78 16.05
C GLN A 232 9.82 -7.14 14.77
N LEU A 233 9.35 -8.12 14.01
CA LEU A 233 9.94 -8.49 12.71
C LEU A 233 9.81 -7.36 11.69
N TYR A 234 8.64 -6.70 11.61
CA TYR A 234 8.45 -5.48 10.82
C TYR A 234 9.47 -4.39 11.18
N LYS A 235 9.63 -4.08 12.48
CA LYS A 235 10.59 -3.07 12.94
C LYS A 235 12.02 -3.44 12.54
N ASN A 236 12.40 -4.70 12.72
CA ASN A 236 13.74 -5.19 12.38
C ASN A 236 14.02 -5.08 10.88
N ALA A 237 13.10 -5.57 10.04
CA ALA A 237 13.20 -5.48 8.59
C ALA A 237 13.25 -4.03 8.10
N SER A 238 12.40 -3.16 8.63
CA SER A 238 12.36 -1.75 8.24
C SER A 238 13.69 -1.05 8.52
N LEU A 239 14.24 -1.25 9.72
CA LEU A 239 15.55 -0.68 10.07
C LEU A 239 16.68 -1.24 9.21
N TYR A 240 16.67 -2.55 8.94
CA TYR A 240 17.66 -3.20 8.08
C TYR A 240 17.67 -2.62 6.65
N VAL A 241 16.48 -2.42 6.09
CA VAL A 241 16.31 -1.89 4.74
C VAL A 241 16.66 -0.40 4.70
N GLU A 242 16.19 0.40 5.67
CA GLU A 242 16.54 1.83 5.78
C GLU A 242 18.05 2.06 5.90
N GLU A 243 18.76 1.23 6.70
CA GLU A 243 20.21 1.31 6.87
C GLU A 243 20.97 1.08 5.56
N ARG A 244 20.59 0.05 4.79
CA ARG A 244 21.23 -0.27 3.50
C ARG A 244 20.94 0.76 2.42
N MET A 245 19.71 1.27 2.44
CA MET A 245 19.24 2.31 1.53
C MET A 245 19.80 3.68 1.88
N LYS A 246 20.34 3.85 3.10
CA LYS A 246 20.75 5.15 3.66
C LYS A 246 19.67 6.22 3.51
N ARG A 247 18.40 5.80 3.61
CA ARG A 247 17.23 6.62 3.39
C ARG A 247 16.14 6.23 4.38
N LYS A 248 15.50 7.23 4.97
CA LYS A 248 14.42 7.03 5.94
C LYS A 248 13.12 6.64 5.24
N ASN A 249 12.41 5.70 5.86
CA ASN A 249 11.01 5.44 5.59
C ASN A 249 10.17 6.33 6.52
N PHE A 250 9.72 7.51 6.08
CA PHE A 250 9.05 8.48 6.97
C PHE A 250 7.73 7.97 7.54
N SER A 251 6.90 7.29 6.76
CA SER A 251 5.69 6.64 7.25
C SER A 251 6.03 5.51 8.23
N GLY A 252 7.09 4.74 7.96
CA GLY A 252 7.62 3.76 8.90
C GLY A 252 8.07 4.38 10.22
N CYS A 253 8.73 5.55 10.18
CA CYS A 253 9.06 6.33 11.38
C CYS A 253 7.79 6.71 12.16
N CYS A 254 6.73 7.15 11.47
CA CYS A 254 5.46 7.51 12.10
C CYS A 254 4.78 6.31 12.78
N ILE A 255 4.70 5.17 12.09
CA ILE A 255 4.14 3.92 12.62
C ILE A 255 4.94 3.46 13.85
N ARG A 256 6.28 3.42 13.76
CA ARG A 256 7.14 3.03 14.89
C ARG A 256 7.00 3.98 16.08
N ALA A 257 6.90 5.28 15.84
CA ALA A 257 6.65 6.26 16.90
C ALA A 257 5.29 6.04 17.59
N ALA A 258 4.24 5.76 16.81
CA ALA A 258 2.92 5.44 17.34
C ALA A 258 2.91 4.13 18.14
N LEU A 259 3.63 3.10 17.68
CA LEU A 259 3.84 1.84 18.40
C LEU A 259 4.55 2.02 19.75
N GLU A 260 5.39 3.05 19.86
CA GLU A 260 6.06 3.45 21.11
C GLU A 260 5.18 4.33 22.02
N GLY A 261 3.93 4.59 21.62
CA GLY A 261 3.00 5.43 22.38
C GLY A 261 3.26 6.93 22.26
N LYS A 262 4.03 7.38 21.26
CA LYS A 262 4.28 8.81 21.05
C LYS A 262 3.05 9.50 20.47
N PHE A 263 2.91 10.79 20.80
CA PHE A 263 1.88 11.68 20.26
C PHE A 263 2.47 13.09 20.09
N GLY A 264 2.15 13.76 18.98
CA GLY A 264 2.62 15.12 18.69
C GLY A 264 3.73 15.16 17.65
N LYS A 265 4.49 16.25 17.61
CA LYS A 265 5.46 16.52 16.55
C LYS A 265 6.63 15.53 16.57
N LEU A 266 6.95 14.98 15.41
CA LEU A 266 8.20 14.27 15.13
C LEU A 266 8.98 15.11 14.10
N VAL A 267 10.19 15.52 14.46
CA VAL A 267 11.04 16.38 13.62
C VAL A 267 12.12 15.52 12.96
N HIS A 268 12.26 15.65 11.65
CA HIS A 268 13.30 15.05 10.83
C HIS A 268 14.25 16.16 10.36
N ASP A 269 15.19 16.54 11.23
CA ASP A 269 16.05 17.72 11.02
C ASP A 269 16.83 17.68 9.70
N GLU A 270 17.40 16.52 9.37
CA GLU A 270 18.18 16.30 8.13
C GLU A 270 17.33 16.48 6.86
N ASP A 271 16.02 16.33 6.98
CA ASP A 271 15.06 16.30 5.87
C ASP A 271 14.15 17.54 5.85
N GLN A 272 14.32 18.47 6.80
CA GLN A 272 13.47 19.65 7.01
C GLN A 272 11.96 19.32 7.06
N ARG A 273 11.64 18.15 7.61
CA ARG A 273 10.29 17.60 7.62
C ARG A 273 9.77 17.48 9.06
N VAL A 274 8.49 17.74 9.25
CA VAL A 274 7.79 17.55 10.52
C VAL A 274 6.52 16.75 10.29
N ASP A 275 6.41 15.62 10.97
CA ASP A 275 5.21 14.80 11.00
C ASP A 275 4.49 14.96 12.35
N PHE A 276 3.19 14.64 12.40
CA PHE A 276 2.41 14.68 13.64
C PHE A 276 1.92 13.27 14.00
N ILE A 277 2.50 12.70 15.04
CA ILE A 277 2.26 11.32 15.46
C ILE A 277 0.94 11.23 16.20
N MET A 278 0.15 10.22 15.83
CA MET A 278 -1.09 9.85 16.49
C MET A 278 -1.09 8.35 16.80
N PRO A 279 -1.56 7.90 17.98
CA PRO A 279 -1.64 6.48 18.30
C PRO A 279 -2.41 5.64 17.26
N ILE A 280 -3.38 6.25 16.57
CA ILE A 280 -4.14 5.61 15.49
C ILE A 280 -3.27 5.14 14.32
N MET A 281 -2.08 5.73 14.14
CA MET A 281 -1.17 5.36 13.05
C MET A 281 -0.64 3.91 13.18
N SER A 282 -0.78 3.30 14.36
CA SER A 282 -0.47 1.89 14.59
C SER A 282 -1.64 0.93 14.32
N GLN A 283 -2.77 1.42 13.78
CA GLN A 283 -3.93 0.59 13.46
C GLN A 283 -4.02 0.30 11.96
N MET A 284 -4.51 -0.89 11.63
CA MET A 284 -4.80 -1.32 10.27
C MET A 284 -6.31 -1.36 10.06
N PHE A 285 -6.81 -0.63 9.05
CA PHE A 285 -8.21 -0.53 8.67
C PHE A 285 -8.44 -1.25 7.35
N PHE A 286 -9.47 -2.10 7.28
CA PHE A 286 -9.70 -2.97 6.13
C PHE A 286 -11.01 -2.64 5.43
N PHE A 287 -10.97 -2.57 4.10
CA PHE A 287 -12.10 -2.22 3.25
C PHE A 287 -12.21 -3.17 2.06
N LYS A 288 -13.43 -3.55 1.68
CA LYS A 288 -13.70 -4.25 0.42
C LYS A 288 -13.29 -3.34 -0.74
N LEU A 289 -12.40 -3.82 -1.62
CA LEU A 289 -11.90 -2.98 -2.72
C LEU A 289 -13.04 -2.48 -3.62
N ASP A 290 -14.05 -3.32 -3.87
CA ASP A 290 -15.20 -2.96 -4.70
C ASP A 290 -15.96 -1.72 -4.17
N GLU A 291 -16.09 -1.61 -2.84
CA GLU A 291 -16.78 -0.47 -2.21
C GLU A 291 -15.92 0.80 -2.23
N VAL A 292 -14.60 0.65 -2.10
CA VAL A 292 -13.65 1.76 -2.29
C VAL A 292 -13.73 2.28 -3.74
N VAL A 293 -13.68 1.38 -4.72
CA VAL A 293 -13.72 1.73 -6.15
C VAL A 293 -15.03 2.41 -6.54
N LYS A 294 -16.18 1.95 -6.02
CA LYS A 294 -17.50 2.58 -6.25
C LYS A 294 -17.57 4.02 -5.74
N ARG A 295 -16.79 4.35 -4.72
CA ARG A 295 -16.76 5.69 -4.12
C ARG A 295 -15.95 6.70 -4.95
N ILE A 296 -15.03 6.24 -5.80
CA ILE A 296 -14.16 7.12 -6.59
C ILE A 296 -14.93 7.75 -7.75
N LYS A 297 -15.06 9.08 -7.75
CA LYS A 297 -15.93 9.83 -8.67
C LYS A 297 -15.33 10.08 -10.05
N TYR A 298 -14.01 10.00 -10.17
CA TYR A 298 -13.28 10.20 -11.42
C TYR A 298 -12.94 8.89 -12.15
N ARG A 299 -13.44 7.74 -11.68
CA ARG A 299 -13.10 6.42 -12.21
C ARG A 299 -13.26 6.32 -13.73
N GLU A 300 -14.42 6.72 -14.26
CA GLU A 300 -14.73 6.63 -15.70
C GLU A 300 -13.75 7.44 -16.57
N MET A 301 -13.16 8.49 -16.01
CA MET A 301 -12.19 9.34 -16.71
C MET A 301 -10.79 8.71 -16.78
N VAL A 302 -10.48 7.76 -15.91
CA VAL A 302 -9.11 7.26 -15.72
C VAL A 302 -8.92 5.77 -15.93
N GLU A 303 -9.96 4.95 -15.81
CA GLU A 303 -9.80 3.48 -15.75
C GLU A 303 -9.21 2.85 -17.02
N GLU A 304 -9.33 3.52 -18.17
CA GLU A 304 -8.80 3.08 -19.47
C GLU A 304 -7.47 3.75 -19.87
N THR A 305 -6.84 4.47 -18.94
CA THR A 305 -5.57 5.17 -19.20
C THR A 305 -4.42 4.20 -19.46
N LYS A 306 -3.53 4.58 -20.39
CA LYS A 306 -2.38 3.77 -20.81
C LYS A 306 -1.09 4.23 -20.14
N THR A 307 -1.02 5.49 -19.75
CA THR A 307 0.13 6.10 -19.08
C THR A 307 -0.29 6.82 -17.81
N ALA A 308 0.66 7.03 -16.90
CA ALA A 308 0.45 7.86 -15.72
C ALA A 308 0.10 9.31 -16.08
N ALA A 309 0.60 9.83 -17.21
CA ALA A 309 0.26 11.17 -17.69
C ALA A 309 -1.21 11.27 -18.12
N ASP A 310 -1.74 10.26 -18.81
CA ASP A 310 -3.16 10.20 -19.16
C ASP A 310 -4.04 10.16 -17.91
N PHE A 311 -3.59 9.43 -16.88
CA PHE A 311 -4.27 9.35 -15.58
C PHE A 311 -4.37 10.72 -14.89
N VAL A 312 -3.24 11.44 -14.80
CA VAL A 312 -3.21 12.80 -14.23
C VAL A 312 -4.13 13.73 -15.00
N ALA A 313 -4.06 13.71 -16.33
CA ALA A 313 -4.91 14.55 -17.18
C ALA A 313 -6.42 14.26 -16.97
N GLY A 314 -6.79 12.99 -16.80
CA GLY A 314 -8.18 12.60 -16.53
C GLY A 314 -8.72 13.14 -15.20
N ILE A 315 -7.90 13.13 -14.14
CA ILE A 315 -8.28 13.72 -12.84
C ILE A 315 -8.33 15.24 -12.90
N GLU A 316 -7.36 15.89 -13.55
CA GLU A 316 -7.39 17.34 -13.73
C GLU A 316 -8.65 17.78 -14.48
N TYR A 317 -9.01 17.05 -15.54
CA TYR A 317 -10.27 17.28 -16.26
C TYR A 317 -11.49 17.14 -15.34
N PHE A 318 -11.59 16.05 -14.58
CA PHE A 318 -12.67 15.85 -13.61
C PHE A 318 -12.76 16.98 -12.57
N ARG A 319 -11.61 17.40 -12.03
CA ARG A 319 -11.55 18.42 -10.96
C ARG A 319 -11.84 19.82 -11.47
N ASN A 320 -11.53 20.13 -12.73
CA ASN A 320 -11.87 21.42 -13.35
C ASN A 320 -13.38 21.61 -13.54
N GLU A 321 -14.13 20.53 -13.72
CA GLU A 321 -15.59 20.55 -13.88
C GLU A 321 -16.34 20.49 -12.54
N LEU A 322 -15.64 20.27 -11.43
CA LEU A 322 -16.23 20.02 -10.12
C LEU A 322 -16.09 21.22 -9.18
N THR A 323 -17.17 21.51 -8.43
CA THR A 323 -17.06 22.41 -7.27
C THR A 323 -16.38 21.65 -6.14
N VAL A 324 -15.08 21.89 -5.98
CA VAL A 324 -14.26 21.27 -4.93
C VAL A 324 -14.73 21.73 -3.55
N LYS A 325 -14.82 20.78 -2.61
CA LYS A 325 -15.22 21.09 -1.23
C LYS A 325 -14.20 22.00 -0.55
N VAL A 326 -14.69 22.85 0.36
CA VAL A 326 -13.84 23.51 1.34
C VAL A 326 -13.24 22.46 2.27
N ARG A 327 -12.03 22.70 2.82
CA ARG A 327 -11.39 21.80 3.79
C ARG A 327 -12.39 21.38 4.86
N GLU A 328 -12.61 20.09 4.97
CA GLU A 328 -13.40 19.54 6.07
C GLU A 328 -12.56 19.62 7.34
N GLU A 329 -13.11 20.19 8.42
CA GLU A 329 -12.51 20.20 9.74
C GLU A 329 -13.43 19.50 10.74
N ILE A 330 -12.83 18.82 11.72
CA ILE A 330 -13.62 18.24 12.82
C ILE A 330 -14.23 19.40 13.61
N PRO A 331 -15.56 19.52 13.66
CA PRO A 331 -16.21 20.70 14.22
C PRO A 331 -16.02 20.76 15.73
N ARG A 332 -15.86 21.97 16.28
CA ARG A 332 -15.94 22.15 17.74
C ARG A 332 -17.41 22.11 18.13
N THR A 333 -17.77 21.21 19.04
CA THR A 333 -19.18 20.95 19.40
C THR A 333 -19.93 22.15 19.99
N LYS A 334 -19.22 23.18 20.46
CA LYS A 334 -19.82 24.45 20.93
C LYS A 334 -20.22 25.41 19.80
N GLN A 335 -20.01 25.03 18.53
CA GLN A 335 -20.31 25.84 17.34
C GLN A 335 -21.56 25.35 16.59
N PHE A 336 -22.32 24.41 17.18
CA PHE A 336 -23.61 23.93 16.68
C PHE A 336 -24.78 24.56 17.42
#